data_AF-A0A4Y2VV97-F1
#
_entry.id   AF-A0A4Y2VV97-F1
#
_cell.length_a   1.000
_cell.length_b   1.000
_cell.length_c   1.000
_cell.angle_alpha   90.00
_cell.angle_beta   90.00
_cell.angle_gamma   90.00
#
_symmetry.space_group_name_H-M   'P 1'
#
loop_
_entity.id
_entity.type
_entity.pdbx_description
1 polymer ?
#
loop_
_entity_poly.entity_id
_entity_poly.type
_entity_poly.pdbx_seq_one_letter_code
_entity_poly.pdbx_strand_id
1 'polypeptide(L)'
;MGTISALKAVNNFIFTAKNEKQVIYMISLDIKNAFNSIKWADLINLLQKYSTPSKLLKIFNSFLKDRSVILNNGDRWNYNIGVPQGSSCGPILWLLVANEALELLLEQENLLVQAYADDFIILLKASASYRFTEMSKEIMLKFESWATKFNLVFSENKSKYIMFKAKKTITHFPGTYLYGKRISYTNELKYLGIVFDPNHSFMIHLDRIQEKIVRLNEKLRRITRATWGLRPEMVKEIYLTILERIILYGVEIWNRDRVKMNTKLLQIQRYPLLSITKAYRTTSNEALQILSGCVPIDLKAQMIVETDFKVRGVELNDNIYLIDFEIEEKMKPWEISRISWDHFTNMCNGYSVFTDGSKMNGKVGSAFVLYFGEDEIDSFTYRLSDNSSVFMAEVFAINKAIDEIILRNLDYVDLITDSRSALMALDSLNEKRVYVNRIKRKIVNYSGKINFKWVRAHKGTKGNERADYLAKLAIEKQEILFIS
;
A
#
# COMPACT_ATOMS: atom_id res chain seq x y z
N MET A 1 1.13 9.65 -10.22
CA MET A 1 1.95 8.63 -9.54
C MET A 1 2.26 9.11 -8.13
N GLY A 2 1.96 8.33 -7.08
CA GLY A 2 2.31 8.69 -5.70
C GLY A 2 3.79 8.41 -5.40
N THR A 3 4.35 9.01 -4.34
CA THR A 3 5.75 8.82 -3.92
C THR A 3 6.11 7.35 -3.70
N ILE A 4 5.24 6.59 -3.03
CA ILE A 4 5.44 5.15 -2.80
C ILE A 4 5.39 4.36 -4.10
N SER A 5 4.48 4.69 -5.03
CA SER A 5 4.43 4.05 -6.35
C SER A 5 5.74 4.27 -7.12
N ALA A 6 6.30 5.48 -7.05
CA ALA A 6 7.56 5.78 -7.70
C ALA A 6 8.72 4.95 -7.11
N LEU A 7 8.82 4.90 -5.78
CA LEU A 7 9.79 4.06 -5.08
C LEU A 7 9.62 2.56 -5.39
N LYS A 8 8.37 2.07 -5.49
CA LYS A 8 8.08 0.67 -5.84
C LYS A 8 8.62 0.32 -7.23
N ALA A 9 8.45 1.18 -8.23
CA ALA A 9 8.98 0.94 -9.57
C ALA A 9 10.51 0.75 -9.56
N VAL A 10 11.23 1.63 -8.86
CA VAL A 10 12.68 1.53 -8.66
C VAL A 10 13.05 0.23 -7.94
N ASN A 11 12.37 -0.07 -6.84
CA ASN A 11 12.63 -1.26 -6.04
C ASN A 11 12.36 -2.57 -6.81
N ASN A 12 11.29 -2.60 -7.61
CA ASN A 12 10.94 -3.74 -8.47
C ASN A 12 12.00 -3.95 -9.56
N PHE A 13 12.44 -2.88 -10.22
CA PHE A 13 13.52 -2.96 -11.21
C PHE A 13 14.81 -3.55 -10.62
N ILE A 14 15.21 -3.07 -9.44
CA ILE A 14 16.39 -3.60 -8.72
C ILE A 14 16.18 -5.08 -8.36
N PHE A 15 15.00 -5.46 -7.88
CA PHE A 15 14.69 -6.83 -7.50
C PHE A 15 14.74 -7.79 -8.70
N THR A 16 14.07 -7.44 -9.79
CA THR A 16 14.06 -8.22 -11.04
C THR A 16 15.47 -8.39 -11.59
N ALA A 17 16.25 -7.31 -11.68
CA ALA A 17 17.63 -7.38 -12.16
C ALA A 17 18.53 -8.25 -11.25
N LYS A 18 18.32 -8.24 -9.92
CA LYS A 18 19.04 -9.13 -9.00
C LYS A 18 18.67 -10.60 -9.20
N ASN A 19 17.41 -10.91 -9.47
CA ASN A 19 16.97 -12.27 -9.79
C ASN A 19 17.60 -12.78 -11.10
N GLU A 20 17.74 -11.90 -12.08
CA GLU A 20 18.47 -12.14 -13.33
C GLU A 20 20.00 -12.15 -13.15
N LYS A 21 20.51 -11.99 -11.93
CA LYS A 21 21.94 -11.94 -11.58
C LYS A 21 22.70 -10.80 -12.28
N GLN A 22 22.02 -9.71 -12.62
CA GLN A 22 22.60 -8.54 -13.27
C GLN A 22 23.04 -7.48 -12.24
N VAL A 23 24.09 -6.75 -12.57
CA VAL A 23 24.50 -5.55 -11.83
C VAL A 23 23.54 -4.43 -12.20
N ILE A 24 23.25 -3.55 -11.23
CA ILE A 24 22.40 -2.38 -11.45
C ILE A 24 23.23 -1.11 -11.24
N TYR A 25 23.03 -0.14 -12.12
CA TYR A 25 23.65 1.17 -12.11
C TYR A 25 22.56 2.23 -12.03
N MET A 26 22.47 2.93 -10.90
CA MET A 26 21.45 3.94 -10.66
C MET A 26 22.09 5.33 -10.58
N ILE A 27 21.73 6.20 -11.52
CA ILE A 27 22.15 7.59 -11.59
C ILE A 27 21.01 8.45 -11.07
N SER A 28 21.31 9.37 -10.16
CA SER A 28 20.41 10.46 -9.76
C SER A 28 20.91 11.76 -10.39
N LEU A 29 20.00 12.47 -11.04
CA LEU A 29 20.22 13.77 -11.64
C LEU A 29 19.31 14.81 -10.97
N ASP A 30 19.90 15.94 -10.55
CA ASP A 30 19.22 17.09 -9.95
C ASP A 30 19.25 18.25 -10.94
N ILE A 31 18.12 18.93 -11.14
CA ILE A 31 18.05 20.10 -12.04
C ILE A 31 18.18 21.38 -11.21
N LYS A 32 19.10 22.27 -11.60
CA LYS A 32 19.26 23.57 -10.96
C LYS A 32 18.04 24.45 -11.28
N ASN A 33 17.36 24.90 -10.23
CA ASN A 33 16.31 25.91 -10.33
C ASN A 33 15.23 25.56 -11.39
N ALA A 34 14.84 24.28 -11.44
CA ALA A 34 13.99 23.69 -12.47
C ALA A 34 12.75 24.55 -12.82
N PHE A 35 11.88 24.79 -11.82
CA PHE A 35 10.62 25.49 -12.02
C PHE A 35 10.80 26.92 -12.52
N ASN A 36 11.89 27.61 -12.21
CA ASN A 36 12.07 29.03 -12.54
C ASN A 36 12.76 29.25 -13.90
N SER A 37 13.30 28.20 -14.52
CA SER A 37 14.16 28.32 -15.71
C SER A 37 13.43 28.15 -17.04
N ILE A 38 12.22 27.55 -17.03
CA ILE A 38 11.46 27.21 -18.24
C ILE A 38 10.84 28.45 -18.88
N LYS A 39 10.95 28.60 -20.20
CA LYS A 39 10.29 29.70 -20.92
C LYS A 39 8.80 29.40 -21.13
N TRP A 40 7.94 30.40 -21.00
CA TRP A 40 6.50 30.21 -21.24
C TRP A 40 6.18 29.82 -22.67
N ALA A 41 6.95 30.30 -23.65
CA ALA A 41 6.78 29.92 -25.05
C ALA A 41 6.90 28.39 -25.24
N ASP A 42 7.85 27.75 -24.56
CA ASP A 42 8.04 26.30 -24.61
C ASP A 42 6.84 25.57 -24.00
N LEU A 43 6.29 26.06 -22.89
CA LEU A 43 5.09 25.50 -22.27
C LEU A 43 3.86 25.60 -23.19
N ILE A 44 3.66 26.74 -23.85
CA ILE A 44 2.55 26.93 -24.78
C ILE A 44 2.71 26.00 -26.00
N ASN A 45 3.92 25.87 -26.54
CA ASN A 45 4.22 24.94 -27.62
C ASN A 45 3.95 23.48 -27.21
N LEU A 46 4.31 23.09 -25.98
CA LEU A 46 4.00 21.75 -25.46
C LEU A 46 2.50 21.53 -25.28
N LEU A 47 1.77 22.50 -24.73
CA LEU A 47 0.31 22.40 -24.60
C LEU A 47 -0.37 22.22 -25.97
N GLN A 48 0.14 22.88 -27.01
CA GLN A 48 -0.29 22.68 -28.39
C GLN A 48 0.10 21.29 -28.92
N LYS A 49 1.36 20.84 -28.71
CA LYS A 49 1.85 19.51 -29.09
C LYS A 49 0.96 18.39 -28.51
N TYR A 50 0.59 18.51 -27.23
CA TYR A 50 -0.28 17.57 -26.53
C TYR A 50 -1.77 17.75 -26.84
N SER A 51 -2.14 18.50 -27.89
CA SER A 51 -3.51 18.68 -28.37
C SER A 51 -4.49 19.19 -27.28
N THR A 52 -4.02 20.09 -26.42
CA THR A 52 -4.84 20.67 -25.34
C THR A 52 -6.03 21.44 -25.94
N PRO A 53 -7.27 21.26 -25.42
CA PRO A 53 -8.44 21.99 -25.89
C PRO A 53 -8.25 23.51 -25.94
N SER A 54 -8.71 24.14 -27.02
CA SER A 54 -8.48 25.57 -27.29
C SER A 54 -8.91 26.52 -26.15
N LYS A 55 -10.00 26.20 -25.44
CA LYS A 55 -10.45 26.96 -24.27
C LYS A 55 -9.43 26.90 -23.12
N LEU A 56 -8.88 25.73 -22.83
CA LEU A 56 -7.85 25.57 -21.80
C LEU A 56 -6.54 26.24 -22.20
N LEU A 57 -6.15 26.16 -23.47
CA LEU A 57 -4.98 26.85 -24.00
C LEU A 57 -5.08 28.39 -23.82
N LYS A 58 -6.28 28.96 -24.00
CA LYS A 58 -6.53 30.39 -23.72
C LYS A 58 -6.34 30.72 -22.24
N ILE A 59 -6.79 29.85 -21.33
CA ILE A 59 -6.62 30.02 -19.88
C ILE A 59 -5.13 29.98 -19.53
N PHE A 60 -4.37 28.99 -20.02
CA PHE A 60 -2.93 28.91 -19.76
C PHE A 60 -2.15 30.09 -20.34
N ASN A 61 -2.51 30.54 -21.54
CA ASN A 61 -1.94 31.77 -22.11
C ASN A 61 -2.20 32.98 -21.21
N SER A 62 -3.45 33.18 -20.77
CA SER A 62 -3.78 34.28 -19.85
C SER A 62 -3.09 34.12 -18.49
N PHE A 63 -2.91 32.89 -18.01
CA PHE A 63 -2.28 32.61 -16.72
C PHE A 63 -0.79 32.95 -16.73
N LEU A 64 -0.12 32.70 -17.86
CA LEU A 64 1.30 32.99 -18.03
C LEU A 64 1.55 34.43 -18.46
N LYS A 65 0.69 35.08 -19.24
CA LYS A 65 0.96 36.41 -19.83
C LYS A 65 0.99 37.56 -18.80
N ASP A 66 1.73 38.62 -19.14
CA ASP A 66 1.76 39.94 -18.48
C ASP A 66 2.05 39.89 -16.96
N ARG A 67 2.89 38.95 -16.52
CA ARG A 67 3.34 38.87 -15.12
C ARG A 67 4.54 39.77 -14.86
N SER A 68 4.57 40.29 -13.65
CA SER A 68 5.63 41.13 -13.15
C SER A 68 5.80 40.92 -11.65
N VAL A 69 7.01 41.10 -11.15
CA VAL A 69 7.28 41.22 -9.72
C VAL A 69 7.66 42.66 -9.39
N ILE A 70 7.26 43.12 -8.20
CA ILE A 70 7.66 44.42 -7.66
C ILE A 70 8.91 44.18 -6.82
N LEU A 71 9.99 44.86 -7.16
CA LEU A 71 11.24 44.82 -6.44
C LEU A 71 11.17 45.71 -5.19
N ASN A 72 12.09 45.50 -4.23
CA ASN A 72 12.09 46.24 -2.96
C ASN A 72 12.24 47.76 -3.14
N ASN A 73 12.77 48.22 -4.27
CA ASN A 73 12.89 49.63 -4.63
C ASN A 73 11.62 50.20 -5.30
N GLY A 74 10.56 49.40 -5.44
CA GLY A 74 9.30 49.78 -6.08
C GLY A 74 9.26 49.53 -7.59
N ASP A 75 10.38 49.12 -8.21
CA ASP A 75 10.43 48.89 -9.65
C ASP A 75 9.69 47.64 -10.05
N ARG A 76 9.05 47.70 -11.22
CA ARG A 76 8.31 46.58 -11.80
C ARG A 76 9.20 45.82 -12.79
N TRP A 77 9.52 44.58 -12.47
CA TRP A 77 10.26 43.69 -13.37
C TRP A 77 9.32 42.69 -14.04
N ASN A 78 9.16 42.81 -15.36
CA ASN A 78 8.39 41.87 -16.16
C ASN A 78 9.25 40.63 -16.43
N TYR A 79 8.66 39.45 -16.28
CA TYR A 79 9.35 38.19 -16.52
C TYR A 79 8.52 37.30 -17.45
N ASN A 80 9.18 36.38 -18.14
CA ASN A 80 8.56 35.45 -19.12
C ASN A 80 9.06 34.01 -18.99
N ILE A 81 9.67 33.73 -17.84
CA ILE A 81 10.25 32.44 -17.48
C ILE A 81 9.67 31.97 -16.16
N GLY A 82 9.74 30.67 -15.95
CA GLY A 82 9.37 30.03 -14.73
C GLY A 82 7.88 29.74 -14.63
N VAL A 83 7.59 28.67 -13.92
CA VAL A 83 6.26 28.28 -13.55
C VAL A 83 5.95 28.92 -12.19
N PRO A 84 4.85 29.67 -12.03
CA PRO A 84 4.53 30.35 -10.78
C PRO A 84 4.54 29.37 -9.59
N GLN A 85 5.53 29.50 -8.71
CA GLN A 85 5.71 28.61 -7.58
C GLN A 85 4.55 28.78 -6.59
N GLY A 86 3.99 27.67 -6.11
CA GLY A 86 2.80 27.68 -5.27
C GLY A 86 1.47 27.72 -6.04
N SER A 87 1.50 27.84 -7.37
CA SER A 87 0.29 27.65 -8.19
C SER A 87 -0.10 26.18 -8.30
N SER A 88 -1.39 25.88 -8.29
CA SER A 88 -1.92 24.51 -8.45
C SER A 88 -1.57 23.90 -9.81
N CYS A 89 -1.44 24.73 -10.85
CA CYS A 89 -1.10 24.27 -12.20
C CYS A 89 0.41 24.05 -12.41
N GLY A 90 1.25 24.55 -11.50
CA GLY A 90 2.68 24.56 -11.72
C GLY A 90 3.31 23.17 -11.87
N PRO A 91 2.99 22.21 -10.99
CA PRO A 91 3.45 20.83 -11.13
C PRO A 91 3.03 20.19 -12.46
N ILE A 92 1.83 20.49 -12.97
CA ILE A 92 1.34 19.94 -14.24
C ILE A 92 2.17 20.45 -15.41
N LEU A 93 2.42 21.77 -15.45
CA LEU A 93 3.25 22.38 -16.49
C LEU A 93 4.68 21.86 -16.47
N TRP A 94 5.24 21.63 -15.28
CA TRP A 94 6.55 20.98 -15.14
C TRP A 94 6.54 19.54 -15.66
N LEU A 95 5.50 18.77 -15.35
CA LEU A 95 5.39 17.38 -15.81
C LEU A 95 5.36 17.27 -17.34
N LEU A 96 4.78 18.23 -18.06
CA LEU A 96 4.84 18.26 -19.53
C LEU A 96 6.28 18.35 -20.03
N VAL A 97 7.09 19.22 -19.43
CA VAL A 97 8.50 19.40 -19.80
C VAL A 97 9.31 18.15 -19.45
N ALA A 98 9.11 17.60 -18.25
CA ALA A 98 9.77 16.38 -17.81
C ALA A 98 9.38 15.17 -18.69
N ASN A 99 8.14 15.09 -19.16
CA ASN A 99 7.67 14.01 -20.02
C ASN A 99 8.41 13.97 -21.36
N GLU A 100 8.80 15.13 -21.92
CA GLU A 100 9.64 15.19 -23.11
C GLU A 100 11.01 14.52 -22.91
N ALA A 101 11.57 14.53 -21.70
CA ALA A 101 12.82 13.81 -21.40
C ALA A 101 12.60 12.30 -21.36
N LEU A 102 11.46 11.87 -20.79
CA LEU A 102 11.11 10.45 -20.66
C LEU A 102 10.82 9.84 -22.03
N GLU A 103 10.16 10.59 -22.93
CA GLU A 103 9.86 10.17 -24.30
C GLU A 103 11.13 9.82 -25.12
N LEU A 104 12.29 10.42 -24.81
CA LEU A 104 13.56 10.16 -25.52
C LEU A 104 14.12 8.74 -25.33
N LEU A 105 13.65 8.03 -24.30
CA LEU A 105 14.22 6.77 -23.83
C LEU A 105 13.15 5.69 -23.60
N LEU A 106 11.97 5.84 -24.22
CA LEU A 106 10.93 4.83 -24.20
C LEU A 106 11.45 3.52 -24.82
N GLU A 107 10.96 2.39 -24.30
CA GLU A 107 11.12 1.05 -24.89
C GLU A 107 12.53 0.43 -24.85
N GLN A 108 13.21 0.50 -23.70
CA GLN A 108 14.46 -0.25 -23.48
C GLN A 108 14.34 -1.22 -22.30
N GLU A 109 14.43 -2.53 -22.56
CA GLU A 109 14.29 -3.59 -21.55
C GLU A 109 15.29 -3.45 -20.38
N ASN A 110 16.47 -2.91 -20.65
CA ASN A 110 17.56 -2.77 -19.68
C ASN A 110 17.62 -1.40 -18.99
N LEU A 111 16.61 -0.56 -19.18
CA LEU A 111 16.58 0.83 -18.71
C LEU A 111 15.23 1.14 -18.06
N LEU A 112 15.29 1.79 -16.91
CA LEU A 112 14.15 2.47 -16.31
C LEU A 112 14.54 3.92 -16.05
N VAL A 113 13.77 4.85 -16.64
CA VAL A 113 13.90 6.27 -16.37
C VAL A 113 12.66 6.73 -15.61
N GLN A 114 12.87 7.46 -14.54
CA GLN A 114 11.80 8.01 -13.74
C GLN A 114 12.08 9.46 -13.40
N ALA A 115 11.05 10.29 -13.50
CA ALA A 115 11.05 11.65 -13.00
C ALA A 115 10.00 11.77 -11.88
N TYR A 116 10.38 12.40 -10.78
CA TYR A 116 9.44 12.78 -9.71
C TYR A 116 9.71 14.24 -9.34
N ALA A 117 8.82 15.13 -9.78
CA ALA A 117 9.13 16.56 -9.81
C ALA A 117 10.47 16.80 -10.53
N ASP A 118 11.40 17.53 -9.91
CA ASP A 118 12.72 17.89 -10.44
C ASP A 118 13.80 16.80 -10.25
N ASP A 119 13.51 15.75 -9.50
CA ASP A 119 14.40 14.61 -9.31
C ASP A 119 14.26 13.61 -10.46
N PHE A 120 15.36 13.36 -11.18
CA PHE A 120 15.44 12.31 -12.20
C PHE A 120 16.29 11.15 -11.71
N ILE A 121 15.81 9.93 -11.93
CA ILE A 121 16.57 8.70 -11.73
C ILE A 121 16.60 7.89 -13.02
N ILE A 122 17.79 7.40 -13.33
CA ILE A 122 18.07 6.49 -14.44
C ILE A 122 18.63 5.21 -13.85
N LEU A 123 17.95 4.09 -14.06
CA LEU A 123 18.41 2.76 -13.69
C LEU A 123 18.76 1.96 -14.94
N LEU A 124 19.98 1.44 -14.97
CA LEU A 124 20.47 0.52 -15.98
C LEU A 124 20.74 -0.84 -15.35
N LYS A 125 20.42 -1.92 -16.05
CA LYS A 125 20.82 -3.29 -15.68
C LYS A 125 21.68 -3.92 -16.76
N ALA A 126 22.73 -4.64 -16.36
CA ALA A 126 23.62 -5.34 -17.27
C ALA A 126 24.33 -6.51 -16.58
N SER A 127 24.78 -7.49 -17.37
CA SER A 127 25.56 -8.63 -16.88
C SER A 127 26.93 -8.25 -16.31
N ALA A 128 27.51 -7.12 -16.75
CA ALA A 128 28.83 -6.66 -16.32
C ALA A 128 28.90 -5.13 -16.23
N SER A 129 29.65 -4.62 -15.25
CA SER A 129 29.65 -3.18 -14.93
C SER A 129 30.39 -2.29 -15.93
N TYR A 130 31.31 -2.81 -16.74
CA TYR A 130 31.99 -2.00 -17.76
C TYR A 130 31.06 -1.51 -18.87
N ARG A 131 29.94 -2.21 -19.11
CA ARG A 131 28.95 -1.83 -20.14
C ARG A 131 28.26 -0.50 -19.84
N PHE A 132 28.16 -0.12 -18.56
CA PHE A 132 27.48 1.11 -18.16
C PHE A 132 28.17 2.38 -18.63
N THR A 133 29.48 2.36 -18.90
CA THR A 133 30.19 3.53 -19.43
C THR A 133 29.57 3.97 -20.76
N GLU A 134 29.38 3.04 -21.70
CA GLU A 134 28.80 3.36 -23.01
C GLU A 134 27.30 3.62 -22.92
N MET A 135 26.55 2.76 -22.20
CA MET A 135 25.10 2.94 -22.04
C MET A 135 24.74 4.29 -21.42
N SER A 136 25.48 4.70 -20.38
CA SER A 136 25.22 6.00 -19.73
C SER A 136 25.62 7.17 -20.61
N LYS A 137 26.67 7.07 -21.43
CA LYS A 137 27.12 8.14 -22.32
C LYS A 137 26.03 8.57 -23.30
N GLU A 138 25.39 7.60 -23.98
CA GLU A 138 24.30 7.90 -24.92
C GLU A 138 23.13 8.60 -24.21
N ILE A 139 22.76 8.11 -23.03
CA ILE A 139 21.66 8.65 -22.23
C ILE A 139 21.97 10.07 -21.74
N MET A 140 23.18 10.32 -21.22
CA MET A 140 23.58 11.65 -20.76
C MET A 140 23.55 12.66 -21.90
N LEU A 141 24.03 12.32 -23.10
CA LEU A 141 23.98 13.23 -24.25
C LEU A 141 22.54 13.62 -24.65
N LYS A 142 21.62 12.66 -24.64
CA LYS A 142 20.19 12.92 -24.89
C LYS A 142 19.61 13.86 -23.82
N PHE A 143 19.94 13.61 -22.55
CA PHE A 143 19.49 14.43 -21.42
C PHE A 143 20.07 15.85 -21.46
N GLU A 144 21.35 16.02 -21.81
CA GLU A 144 22.00 17.33 -21.95
C GLU A 144 21.38 18.14 -23.09
N SER A 145 21.10 17.49 -24.23
CA SER A 145 20.42 18.12 -25.37
C SER A 145 19.00 18.57 -25.01
N TRP A 146 18.23 17.70 -24.34
CA TRP A 146 16.90 18.05 -23.82
C TRP A 146 16.96 19.22 -22.83
N ALA A 147 17.88 19.19 -21.88
CA ALA A 147 18.02 20.24 -20.88
C ALA A 147 18.34 21.57 -21.56
N THR A 148 19.27 21.57 -22.53
CA THR A 148 19.63 22.75 -23.32
C THR A 148 18.43 23.30 -24.10
N LYS A 149 17.64 22.43 -24.73
CA LYS A 149 16.42 22.81 -25.47
C LYS A 149 15.42 23.58 -24.60
N PHE A 150 15.23 23.16 -23.35
CA PHE A 150 14.29 23.78 -22.40
C PHE A 150 14.93 24.82 -21.47
N ASN A 151 16.17 25.24 -21.74
CA ASN A 151 16.91 26.20 -20.91
C ASN A 151 17.09 25.72 -19.44
N LEU A 152 17.25 24.41 -19.27
CA LEU A 152 17.52 23.73 -18.00
C LEU A 152 19.00 23.35 -17.90
N VAL A 153 19.48 23.21 -16.66
CA VAL A 153 20.87 22.80 -16.39
C VAL A 153 20.88 21.79 -15.25
N PHE A 154 21.47 20.62 -15.48
CA PHE A 154 21.67 19.65 -14.40
C PHE A 154 22.79 20.09 -13.44
N SER A 155 22.68 19.66 -12.19
CA SER A 155 23.64 19.95 -11.13
C SER A 155 24.72 18.89 -11.04
N GLU A 156 25.84 19.11 -11.73
CA GLU A 156 26.99 18.20 -11.73
C GLU A 156 27.46 17.77 -10.33
N ASN A 157 27.41 18.67 -9.34
CA ASN A 157 27.89 18.39 -7.98
C ASN A 157 26.89 17.59 -7.13
N LYS A 158 25.59 17.69 -7.45
CA LYS A 158 24.54 16.95 -6.74
C LYS A 158 24.18 15.64 -7.45
N SER A 159 24.41 15.56 -8.75
CA SER A 159 24.26 14.34 -9.53
C SER A 159 25.28 13.30 -9.06
N LYS A 160 24.79 12.11 -8.72
CA LYS A 160 25.60 11.01 -8.19
C LYS A 160 25.08 9.69 -8.74
N TYR A 161 25.93 8.67 -8.70
CA TYR A 161 25.48 7.32 -9.00
C TYR A 161 25.84 6.33 -7.89
N ILE A 162 25.04 5.28 -7.78
CA ILE A 162 25.28 4.12 -6.93
C ILE A 162 25.17 2.86 -7.77
N MET A 163 25.83 1.80 -7.32
CA MET A 163 25.78 0.49 -7.95
C MET A 163 25.30 -0.57 -6.99
N PHE A 164 24.39 -1.43 -7.45
CA PHE A 164 23.90 -2.55 -6.67
C PHE A 164 24.54 -3.85 -7.15
N LYS A 165 25.09 -4.61 -6.20
CA LYS A 165 25.74 -5.89 -6.48
C LYS A 165 24.68 -6.97 -6.74
N ALA A 166 24.96 -7.85 -7.72
CA ALA A 166 24.18 -9.06 -7.95
C ALA A 166 24.59 -10.19 -6.99
N LYS A 167 25.87 -10.61 -7.06
CA LYS A 167 26.49 -11.61 -6.17
C LYS A 167 27.99 -11.37 -5.98
N LYS A 168 28.71 -11.02 -7.07
CA LYS A 168 30.14 -10.74 -7.05
C LYS A 168 30.45 -9.31 -6.62
N THR A 169 31.65 -9.09 -6.12
CA THR A 169 32.19 -7.75 -5.90
C THR A 169 32.29 -7.00 -7.22
N ILE A 170 31.84 -5.74 -7.23
CA ILE A 170 32.03 -4.86 -8.38
C ILE A 170 33.52 -4.52 -8.47
N THR A 171 34.14 -4.84 -9.60
CA THR A 171 35.57 -4.57 -9.86
C THR A 171 35.79 -3.36 -10.74
N HIS A 172 34.80 -2.97 -11.56
CA HIS A 172 34.88 -1.84 -12.46
C HIS A 172 33.81 -0.79 -12.16
N PHE A 173 34.25 0.45 -11.97
CA PHE A 173 33.40 1.63 -11.75
C PHE A 173 33.29 2.46 -13.05
N PRO A 174 32.08 2.64 -13.59
CA PRO A 174 31.87 3.33 -14.86
C PRO A 174 32.41 4.76 -14.93
N GLY A 175 32.80 5.17 -16.13
CA GLY A 175 33.15 6.55 -16.47
C GLY A 175 31.93 7.28 -17.03
N THR A 176 31.04 7.75 -16.17
CA THR A 176 29.85 8.51 -16.58
C THR A 176 30.11 10.00 -16.44
N TYR A 177 29.81 10.76 -17.49
CA TYR A 177 30.10 12.19 -17.59
C TYR A 177 28.80 12.98 -17.84
N LEU A 178 28.69 14.14 -17.22
CA LEU A 178 27.62 15.11 -17.38
C LEU A 178 28.27 16.47 -17.63
N TYR A 179 27.98 17.09 -18.77
CA TYR A 179 28.64 18.29 -19.28
C TYR A 179 30.17 18.19 -19.28
N GLY A 180 30.69 17.00 -19.64
CA GLY A 180 32.12 16.70 -19.63
C GLY A 180 32.74 16.45 -18.25
N LYS A 181 31.99 16.63 -17.14
CA LYS A 181 32.46 16.34 -15.78
C LYS A 181 32.03 14.95 -15.32
N ARG A 182 32.96 14.19 -14.73
CA ARG A 182 32.67 12.84 -14.24
C ARG A 182 31.72 12.87 -13.03
N ILE A 183 30.60 12.14 -13.12
CA ILE A 183 29.68 11.91 -11.99
C ILE A 183 30.38 11.02 -10.96
N SER A 184 30.32 11.40 -9.68
CA SER A 184 30.95 10.64 -8.59
C SER A 184 30.12 9.42 -8.17
N TYR A 185 30.79 8.29 -7.95
CA TYR A 185 30.21 7.14 -7.24
C TYR A 185 29.94 7.50 -5.78
N THR A 186 28.86 6.94 -5.21
CA THR A 186 28.58 7.02 -3.77
C THR A 186 28.09 5.68 -3.21
N ASN A 187 28.37 5.44 -1.93
CA ASN A 187 27.91 4.28 -1.18
C ASN A 187 26.51 4.48 -0.56
N GLU A 188 25.89 5.63 -0.78
CA GLU A 188 24.53 5.92 -0.30
C GLU A 188 23.86 6.94 -1.22
N LEU A 189 22.65 6.63 -1.67
CA LEU A 189 21.89 7.51 -2.56
C LEU A 189 20.49 7.71 -2.00
N LYS A 190 20.13 8.97 -1.70
CA LYS A 190 18.82 9.33 -1.18
C LYS A 190 17.87 9.63 -2.33
N TYR A 191 16.73 8.96 -2.36
CA TYR A 191 15.65 9.22 -3.32
C TYR A 191 14.30 9.17 -2.61
N LEU A 192 13.48 10.20 -2.79
CA LEU A 192 12.14 10.34 -2.19
C LEU A 192 12.09 10.03 -0.68
N GLY A 193 13.15 10.40 0.05
CA GLY A 193 13.26 10.20 1.50
C GLY A 193 13.88 8.86 1.95
N ILE A 194 14.01 7.88 1.05
CA ILE A 194 14.65 6.59 1.33
C ILE A 194 16.11 6.63 0.90
N VAL A 195 17.00 5.97 1.66
CA VAL A 195 18.43 5.91 1.35
C VAL A 195 18.79 4.50 0.90
N PHE A 196 19.25 4.39 -0.34
CA PHE A 196 19.69 3.15 -0.95
C PHE A 196 21.18 2.93 -0.70
N ASP A 197 21.57 1.71 -0.38
CA ASP A 197 22.96 1.25 -0.22
C ASP A 197 23.32 0.17 -1.26
N PRO A 198 24.62 -0.06 -1.56
CA PRO A 198 25.06 -0.99 -2.61
C PRO A 198 24.60 -2.44 -2.41
N ASN A 199 24.34 -2.83 -1.16
CA ASN A 199 23.84 -4.17 -0.83
C ASN A 199 22.31 -4.24 -0.87
N HIS A 200 21.61 -3.11 -1.04
CA HIS A 200 20.15 -3.00 -0.96
C HIS A 200 19.61 -3.55 0.36
N SER A 201 20.32 -3.24 1.45
CA SER A 201 20.04 -3.73 2.81
C SER A 201 19.22 -2.75 3.65
N PHE A 202 19.21 -1.47 3.27
CA PHE A 202 18.60 -0.34 3.96
C PHE A 202 19.09 -0.10 5.40
N MET A 203 20.20 -0.72 5.81
CA MET A 203 20.77 -0.49 7.15
C MET A 203 21.23 0.95 7.33
N ILE A 204 21.86 1.54 6.30
CA ILE A 204 22.26 2.96 6.31
C ILE A 204 21.03 3.88 6.46
N HIS A 205 19.91 3.50 5.85
CA HIS A 205 18.65 4.23 6.01
C HIS A 205 18.15 4.18 7.45
N LEU A 206 18.14 3.01 8.07
CA LEU A 206 17.74 2.83 9.47
C LEU A 206 18.68 3.53 10.45
N ASP A 207 19.99 3.58 10.17
CA ASP A 207 20.95 4.34 10.98
C ASP A 207 20.62 5.84 10.97
N ARG A 208 20.32 6.42 9.80
CA ARG A 208 19.90 7.82 9.68
C ARG A 208 18.56 8.09 10.36
N ILE A 209 17.61 7.16 10.27
CA ILE A 209 16.35 7.24 11.02
C ILE A 209 16.65 7.23 12.52
N GLN A 210 17.49 6.31 12.99
CA GLN A 210 17.88 6.25 14.40
C GLN A 210 18.46 7.57 14.87
N GLU A 211 19.42 8.15 14.16
CA GLU A 211 20.01 9.44 14.53
C GLU A 211 18.96 10.54 14.63
N LYS A 212 18.03 10.60 13.66
CA LYS A 212 16.93 11.57 13.67
C LYS A 212 16.02 11.37 14.87
N ILE A 213 15.63 10.12 15.18
CA ILE A 213 14.77 9.79 16.31
C ILE A 213 15.48 10.08 17.64
N VAL A 214 16.76 9.76 17.77
CA VAL A 214 17.55 10.06 18.97
C VAL A 214 17.59 11.57 19.20
N ARG A 215 17.91 12.38 18.19
CA ARG A 215 17.93 13.85 18.31
C ARG A 215 16.57 14.43 18.71
N LEU A 216 15.48 13.91 18.14
CA LEU A 216 14.12 14.34 18.50
C LEU A 216 13.77 13.91 19.94
N ASN A 217 14.11 12.68 20.31
CA ASN A 217 13.86 12.15 21.64
C ASN A 217 14.70 12.86 22.70
N GLU A 218 15.92 13.30 22.40
CA GLU A 218 16.74 14.11 23.33
C GLU A 218 16.12 15.46 23.63
N LYS A 219 15.50 16.11 22.63
CA LYS A 219 14.73 17.34 22.85
C LYS A 219 13.52 17.07 23.72
N LEU A 220 12.80 15.98 23.44
CA LEU A 220 11.63 15.56 24.20
C LEU A 220 12.01 15.22 25.66
N ARG A 221 13.15 14.55 25.87
CA ARG A 221 13.66 14.20 27.22
C ARG A 221 13.92 15.41 28.12
N ARG A 222 14.14 16.60 27.55
CA ARG A 222 14.29 17.84 28.33
C ARG A 222 13.00 18.24 29.05
N ILE A 223 11.85 17.88 28.50
CA ILE A 223 10.51 18.22 29.00
C ILE A 223 9.76 17.00 29.57
N THR A 224 10.40 15.83 29.67
CA THR A 224 9.81 14.58 30.19
C THR A 224 10.69 13.98 31.28
N ARG A 225 11.01 14.75 32.32
CA ARG A 225 11.80 14.25 33.45
C ARG A 225 10.96 13.30 34.33
N ALA A 226 11.64 12.52 35.15
CA ALA A 226 10.99 11.53 36.01
C ALA A 226 9.99 12.19 36.97
N THR A 227 10.43 13.26 37.64
CA THR A 227 9.69 13.95 38.71
C THR A 227 8.84 15.13 38.25
N TRP A 228 9.04 15.64 37.02
CA TRP A 228 8.28 16.78 36.48
C TRP A 228 8.30 16.77 34.95
N GLY A 229 7.35 17.46 34.31
CA GLY A 229 7.25 17.57 32.85
C GLY A 229 5.98 16.92 32.29
N LEU A 230 5.99 16.58 30.99
CA LEU A 230 4.83 15.98 30.34
C LEU A 230 4.47 14.63 30.95
N ARG A 231 3.16 14.37 30.97
CA ARG A 231 2.59 13.09 31.40
C ARG A 231 2.89 11.99 30.37
N PRO A 232 3.14 10.74 30.80
CA PRO A 232 3.43 9.60 29.90
C PRO A 232 2.47 9.45 28.72
N GLU A 233 1.19 9.72 28.92
CA GLU A 233 0.13 9.59 27.91
C GLU A 233 0.35 10.56 26.74
N MET A 234 0.73 11.80 27.04
CA MET A 234 1.05 12.81 26.02
C MET A 234 2.31 12.45 25.26
N VAL A 235 3.31 11.88 25.95
CA VAL A 235 4.55 11.41 25.30
C VAL A 235 4.26 10.24 24.37
N LYS A 236 3.37 9.33 24.79
CA LYS A 236 2.90 8.21 23.98
C LYS A 236 2.17 8.71 22.73
N GLU A 237 1.34 9.72 22.86
CA GLU A 237 0.65 10.35 21.73
C GLU A 237 1.64 10.95 20.72
N ILE A 238 2.66 11.68 21.19
CA ILE A 238 3.73 12.21 20.32
C ILE A 238 4.48 11.07 19.60
N TYR A 239 4.76 9.97 20.31
CA TYR A 239 5.39 8.81 19.71
C TYR A 239 4.53 8.21 18.59
N LEU A 240 3.26 7.92 18.85
CA LEU A 240 2.36 7.26 17.89
C LEU A 240 2.04 8.16 16.68
N THR A 241 1.95 9.47 16.87
CA THR A 241 1.56 10.42 15.82
C THR A 241 2.74 10.89 14.96
N ILE A 242 3.94 11.05 15.56
CA ILE A 242 5.09 11.66 14.87
C ILE A 242 6.23 10.66 14.71
N LEU A 243 6.80 10.18 15.83
CA LEU A 243 8.06 9.41 15.78
C LEU A 243 7.87 8.07 15.07
N GLU A 244 6.78 7.38 15.35
CA GLU A 244 6.42 6.13 14.69
C GLU A 244 6.26 6.32 13.18
N ARG A 245 5.60 7.41 12.74
CA ARG A 245 5.40 7.73 11.32
C ARG A 245 6.70 8.06 10.61
N ILE A 246 7.66 8.69 11.30
CA ILE A 246 9.00 8.92 10.76
C ILE A 246 9.75 7.59 10.58
N ILE A 247 9.64 6.67 11.54
CA ILE A 247 10.30 5.35 11.47
C ILE A 247 9.70 4.50 10.34
N LEU A 248 8.38 4.49 10.20
CA LEU A 248 7.65 3.63 9.26
C LEU A 248 7.50 4.23 7.86
N TYR A 249 8.09 5.39 7.58
CA TYR A 249 8.02 6.00 6.25
C TYR A 249 8.66 5.10 5.19
N GLY A 250 7.88 4.72 4.18
CA GLY A 250 8.32 3.86 3.07
C GLY A 250 8.68 2.43 3.48
N VAL A 251 8.11 1.92 4.58
CA VAL A 251 8.34 0.56 5.09
C VAL A 251 8.10 -0.53 4.05
N GLU A 252 7.17 -0.29 3.11
CA GLU A 252 6.85 -1.15 1.97
C GLU A 252 8.05 -1.32 1.01
N ILE A 253 8.99 -0.38 1.04
CA ILE A 253 10.17 -0.36 0.18
C ILE A 253 11.36 -1.01 0.85
N TRP A 254 11.64 -0.66 2.11
CA TRP A 254 12.88 -1.06 2.78
C TRP A 254 12.75 -2.29 3.68
N ASN A 255 11.55 -2.67 4.12
CA ASN A 255 11.37 -3.83 5.00
C ASN A 255 11.70 -5.13 4.26
N ARG A 256 12.50 -5.99 4.87
CA ARG A 256 12.93 -7.30 4.35
C ARG A 256 12.79 -8.42 5.36
N ASP A 257 12.16 -8.15 6.51
CA ASP A 257 11.97 -9.08 7.62
C ASP A 257 13.22 -9.90 7.99
N ARG A 258 14.35 -9.21 8.16
CA ARG A 258 15.62 -9.84 8.55
C ARG A 258 15.87 -9.61 10.03
N VAL A 259 16.36 -10.62 10.74
CA VAL A 259 16.71 -10.53 12.18
C VAL A 259 17.48 -9.26 12.52
N LYS A 260 18.57 -8.96 11.80
CA LYS A 260 19.39 -7.76 12.02
C LYS A 260 18.59 -6.44 11.90
N MET A 261 17.65 -6.40 10.96
CA MET A 261 16.81 -5.23 10.71
C MET A 261 15.74 -5.10 11.80
N ASN A 262 15.09 -6.20 12.17
CA ASN A 262 14.08 -6.23 13.25
C ASN A 262 14.72 -5.83 14.59
N THR A 263 15.90 -6.37 14.92
CA THR A 263 16.67 -5.94 16.10
C THR A 263 16.98 -4.43 16.06
N LYS A 264 17.34 -3.90 14.89
CA LYS A 264 17.61 -2.45 14.73
C LYS A 264 16.35 -1.61 14.94
N LEU A 265 15.22 -2.03 14.41
CA LEU A 265 13.93 -1.35 14.61
C LEU A 265 13.55 -1.29 16.11
N LEU A 266 13.71 -2.42 16.81
CA LEU A 266 13.50 -2.49 18.27
C LEU A 266 14.45 -1.54 19.03
N GLN A 267 15.72 -1.45 18.62
CA GLN A 267 16.67 -0.48 19.19
C GLN A 267 16.23 0.97 18.95
N ILE A 268 15.66 1.30 17.78
CA ILE A 268 15.15 2.64 17.48
C ILE A 268 13.93 2.96 18.34
N GLN A 269 12.99 2.02 18.48
CA GLN A 269 11.79 2.17 19.30
C GLN A 269 12.11 2.31 20.79
N ARG A 270 13.19 1.71 21.28
CA ARG A 270 13.60 1.78 22.69
C ARG A 270 13.70 3.22 23.21
N TYR A 271 14.21 4.16 22.41
CA TYR A 271 14.40 5.55 22.82
C TYR A 271 13.11 6.25 23.26
N PRO A 272 12.05 6.31 22.43
CA PRO A 272 10.77 6.89 22.87
C PRO A 272 10.10 6.06 23.97
N LEU A 273 10.21 4.72 23.98
CA LEU A 273 9.56 3.93 25.04
C LEU A 273 10.14 4.21 26.43
N LEU A 274 11.46 4.44 26.54
CA LEU A 274 12.06 4.88 27.80
C LEU A 274 11.54 6.26 28.25
N SER A 275 11.26 7.16 27.30
CA SER A 275 10.67 8.47 27.61
C SER A 275 9.21 8.36 28.07
N ILE A 276 8.45 7.40 27.53
CA ILE A 276 7.06 7.13 27.92
C ILE A 276 7.00 6.51 29.32
N THR A 277 7.71 5.40 29.53
CA THR A 277 7.63 4.63 30.78
C THR A 277 8.40 5.26 31.93
N LYS A 278 9.36 6.15 31.62
CA LYS A 278 10.32 6.71 32.58
C LYS A 278 11.13 5.62 33.32
N ALA A 279 11.24 4.43 32.73
CA ALA A 279 11.95 3.30 33.31
C ALA A 279 13.48 3.44 33.23
N TYR A 280 14.19 2.59 33.96
CA TYR A 280 15.66 2.54 33.92
C TYR A 280 16.17 2.12 32.54
N ARG A 281 17.37 2.61 32.18
CA ARG A 281 18.01 2.25 30.90
C ARG A 281 18.35 0.77 30.76
N THR A 282 18.30 0.00 31.84
CA THR A 282 18.55 -1.45 31.88
C THR A 282 17.30 -2.29 31.67
N THR A 283 16.09 -1.70 31.68
CA THR A 283 14.83 -2.43 31.48
C THR A 283 14.79 -3.09 30.10
N SER A 284 14.33 -4.35 30.00
CA SER A 284 14.26 -5.07 28.72
C SER A 284 13.32 -4.39 27.72
N ASN A 285 13.54 -4.62 26.41
CA ASN A 285 12.67 -4.04 25.36
C ASN A 285 11.22 -4.54 25.50
N GLU A 286 11.04 -5.83 25.78
CA GLU A 286 9.73 -6.47 25.98
C GLU A 286 8.97 -5.81 27.14
N ALA A 287 9.63 -5.61 28.28
CA ALA A 287 9.01 -4.94 29.43
C ALA A 287 8.62 -3.50 29.09
N LEU A 288 9.44 -2.75 28.34
CA LEU A 288 9.09 -1.41 27.89
C LEU A 288 7.86 -1.39 27.00
N GLN A 289 7.71 -2.36 26.09
CA GLN A 289 6.56 -2.48 25.19
C GLN A 289 5.27 -2.77 25.96
N ILE A 290 5.33 -3.71 26.92
CA ILE A 290 4.19 -4.05 27.79
C ILE A 290 3.79 -2.84 28.65
N LEU A 291 4.74 -2.23 29.37
CA LEU A 291 4.47 -1.10 30.27
C LEU A 291 3.97 0.14 29.54
N SER A 292 4.47 0.39 28.33
CA SER A 292 3.99 1.51 27.52
C SER A 292 2.68 1.20 26.78
N GLY A 293 2.29 -0.08 26.67
CA GLY A 293 1.19 -0.54 25.82
C GLY A 293 1.40 -0.18 24.35
N CYS A 294 2.63 -0.30 23.86
CA CYS A 294 3.02 -0.03 22.47
C CYS A 294 3.40 -1.32 21.76
N VAL A 295 2.86 -1.53 20.56
CA VAL A 295 3.17 -2.69 19.71
C VAL A 295 4.66 -2.65 19.32
N PRO A 296 5.39 -3.78 19.33
CA PRO A 296 6.73 -3.87 18.76
C PRO A 296 6.78 -3.32 17.34
N ILE A 297 7.70 -2.40 17.07
CA ILE A 297 7.68 -1.63 15.81
C ILE A 297 8.06 -2.48 14.58
N ASP A 298 8.80 -3.56 14.78
CA ASP A 298 9.11 -4.58 13.79
C ASP A 298 7.85 -5.36 13.37
N LEU A 299 7.02 -5.80 14.32
CA LEU A 299 5.72 -6.40 14.02
C LEU A 299 4.80 -5.40 13.32
N LYS A 300 4.78 -4.14 13.76
CA LYS A 300 3.99 -3.10 13.10
C LYS A 300 4.47 -2.83 11.67
N ALA A 301 5.78 -2.88 11.43
CA ALA A 301 6.34 -2.78 10.08
C ALA A 301 5.89 -3.95 9.20
N GLN A 302 5.89 -5.18 9.70
CA GLN A 302 5.36 -6.35 8.99
C GLN A 302 3.87 -6.17 8.67
N MET A 303 3.05 -5.80 9.65
CA MET A 303 1.61 -5.56 9.46
C MET A 303 1.32 -4.55 8.34
N ILE A 304 2.08 -3.44 8.27
CA ILE A 304 1.88 -2.43 7.21
C ILE A 304 2.25 -3.00 5.84
N VAL A 305 3.35 -3.76 5.75
CA VAL A 305 3.76 -4.40 4.48
C VAL A 305 2.73 -5.42 4.02
N GLU A 306 2.25 -6.27 4.93
CA GLU A 306 1.20 -7.24 4.63
C GLU A 306 -0.09 -6.53 4.20
N THR A 307 -0.46 -5.44 4.87
CA THR A 307 -1.63 -4.65 4.50
C THR A 307 -1.46 -4.00 3.12
N ASP A 308 -0.31 -3.40 2.81
CA ASP A 308 -0.05 -2.82 1.49
C ASP A 308 -0.03 -3.90 0.39
N PHE A 309 0.50 -5.09 0.69
CA PHE A 309 0.41 -6.24 -0.21
C PHE A 309 -1.03 -6.70 -0.42
N LYS A 310 -1.84 -6.81 0.65
CA LYS A 310 -3.26 -7.18 0.54
C LYS A 310 -4.10 -6.12 -0.18
N VAL A 311 -3.79 -4.83 0.00
CA VAL A 311 -4.55 -3.72 -0.59
C VAL A 311 -4.12 -3.44 -2.04
N ARG A 312 -2.83 -3.61 -2.37
CA ARG A 312 -2.27 -3.22 -3.70
C ARG A 312 -1.69 -4.38 -4.52
N GLY A 313 -1.40 -5.52 -3.89
CA GLY A 313 -0.99 -6.76 -4.55
C GLY A 313 -2.17 -7.56 -5.10
N VAL A 314 -3.40 -7.06 -4.94
CA VAL A 314 -4.54 -7.43 -5.77
C VAL A 314 -4.29 -6.81 -7.16
N GLU A 315 -3.53 -7.52 -8.00
CA GLU A 315 -4.07 -7.72 -9.33
C GLU A 315 -5.43 -8.40 -9.10
N LEU A 316 -6.51 -7.80 -9.60
CA LEU A 316 -7.82 -8.43 -9.65
C LEU A 316 -7.73 -9.64 -10.60
N ASN A 317 -7.04 -10.69 -10.17
CA ASN A 317 -7.25 -12.03 -10.65
C ASN A 317 -8.41 -12.54 -9.81
N ASP A 318 -9.59 -12.61 -10.43
CA ASP A 318 -10.89 -13.00 -9.86
C ASP A 318 -10.94 -14.38 -9.15
N ASN A 319 -9.81 -15.06 -8.96
CA ASN A 319 -9.76 -16.47 -8.60
C ASN A 319 -9.00 -16.82 -7.30
N ILE A 320 -8.47 -15.85 -6.53
CA ILE A 320 -7.94 -16.13 -5.19
C ILE A 320 -8.69 -15.27 -4.16
N TYR A 321 -9.75 -15.85 -3.60
CA TYR A 321 -10.56 -15.25 -2.53
C TYR A 321 -9.79 -15.26 -1.20
N LEU A 322 -8.84 -14.35 -1.01
CA LEU A 322 -8.46 -13.93 0.34
C LEU A 322 -9.62 -13.11 0.90
N ILE A 323 -10.46 -13.76 1.70
CA ILE A 323 -11.59 -13.13 2.39
C ILE A 323 -11.07 -12.61 3.73
N ASP A 324 -11.01 -11.28 3.87
CA ASP A 324 -10.70 -10.62 5.13
C ASP A 324 -12.00 -10.13 5.78
N PHE A 325 -12.33 -10.69 6.94
CA PHE A 325 -13.57 -10.41 7.66
C PHE A 325 -13.52 -9.13 8.52
N GLU A 326 -12.32 -8.58 8.74
CA GLU A 326 -12.11 -7.44 9.65
C GLU A 326 -12.03 -6.09 8.92
N ILE A 327 -11.98 -6.08 7.58
CA ILE A 327 -11.98 -4.84 6.81
C ILE A 327 -13.30 -4.10 7.03
N GLU A 328 -13.21 -2.87 7.54
CA GLU A 328 -14.33 -1.95 7.66
C GLU A 328 -14.42 -0.99 6.46
N GLU A 329 -15.64 -0.70 6.00
CA GLU A 329 -15.93 0.34 5.02
C GLU A 329 -16.81 1.44 5.62
N LYS A 330 -16.64 2.66 5.08
CA LYS A 330 -17.59 3.76 5.32
C LYS A 330 -18.64 3.74 4.22
N MET A 331 -19.83 3.23 4.54
CA MET A 331 -20.96 3.27 3.61
C MET A 331 -21.67 4.61 3.65
N LYS A 332 -22.20 5.05 2.51
CA LYS A 332 -23.10 6.21 2.44
C LYS A 332 -24.46 5.84 3.04
N PRO A 333 -25.16 6.78 3.70
CA PRO A 333 -26.43 6.47 4.37
C PRO A 333 -27.50 5.81 3.49
N TRP A 334 -27.54 6.10 2.18
CA TRP A 334 -28.51 5.53 1.24
C TRP A 334 -28.13 4.16 0.67
N GLU A 335 -26.93 3.65 0.97
CA GLU A 335 -26.47 2.30 0.57
C GLU A 335 -26.66 1.26 1.69
N ILE A 336 -27.09 1.71 2.88
CA ILE A 336 -27.28 0.86 4.05
C ILE A 336 -28.57 0.06 3.87
N SER A 337 -28.46 -1.26 4.02
CA SER A 337 -29.58 -2.19 3.94
C SER A 337 -29.68 -3.06 5.19
N ARG A 338 -30.91 -3.45 5.51
CA ARG A 338 -31.24 -4.35 6.60
C ARG A 338 -31.86 -5.62 6.01
N ILE A 339 -31.37 -6.78 6.42
CA ILE A 339 -31.94 -8.06 6.06
C ILE A 339 -32.65 -8.61 7.30
N SER A 340 -33.97 -8.47 7.32
CA SER A 340 -34.82 -9.01 8.39
C SER A 340 -34.87 -10.53 8.34
N TRP A 341 -35.12 -11.16 9.49
CA TRP A 341 -35.23 -12.60 9.63
C TRP A 341 -36.35 -12.97 10.60
N ASP A 342 -36.95 -14.14 10.38
CA ASP A 342 -38.09 -14.65 11.15
C ASP A 342 -37.71 -15.94 11.92
N HIS A 343 -38.62 -16.43 12.77
CA HIS A 343 -38.46 -17.72 13.42
C HIS A 343 -38.84 -18.87 12.49
N PHE A 344 -37.99 -19.90 12.41
CA PHE A 344 -38.31 -21.13 11.70
C PHE A 344 -39.42 -21.90 12.43
N THR A 345 -40.52 -22.19 11.74
CA THR A 345 -41.68 -22.91 12.29
C THR A 345 -41.79 -24.32 11.68
N ASN A 346 -41.99 -24.43 10.36
CA ASN A 346 -42.04 -25.69 9.60
C ASN A 346 -41.40 -25.52 8.21
N MET A 347 -41.02 -26.64 7.58
CA MET A 347 -40.58 -26.67 6.18
C MET A 347 -41.71 -26.15 5.27
N CYS A 348 -41.36 -25.28 4.32
CA CYS A 348 -42.27 -24.85 3.25
C CYS A 348 -42.17 -25.81 2.05
N ASN A 349 -43.23 -25.92 1.25
CA ASN A 349 -43.26 -26.70 -0.01
C ASN A 349 -42.44 -26.01 -1.12
N GLY A 350 -41.12 -25.87 -0.92
CA GLY A 350 -40.21 -25.19 -1.83
C GLY A 350 -38.75 -25.43 -1.46
N TYR A 351 -37.85 -24.60 -2.00
CA TYR A 351 -36.42 -24.69 -1.72
C TYR A 351 -36.09 -24.19 -0.31
N SER A 352 -35.34 -24.98 0.43
CA SER A 352 -34.84 -24.63 1.77
C SER A 352 -33.33 -24.88 1.84
N VAL A 353 -32.57 -23.93 2.37
CA VAL A 353 -31.12 -24.06 2.54
C VAL A 353 -30.79 -24.00 4.02
N PHE A 354 -30.11 -25.01 4.55
CA PHE A 354 -29.60 -25.02 5.91
C PHE A 354 -28.10 -24.73 5.91
N THR A 355 -27.63 -23.85 6.79
CA THR A 355 -26.21 -23.46 6.88
C THR A 355 -25.69 -23.65 8.29
N ASP A 356 -24.43 -24.06 8.43
CA ASP A 356 -23.75 -24.20 9.73
C ASP A 356 -22.23 -23.95 9.64
N GLY A 357 -21.65 -23.50 10.76
CA GLY A 357 -20.21 -23.29 10.93
C GLY A 357 -19.68 -23.94 12.22
N SER A 358 -18.65 -24.78 12.10
CA SER A 358 -18.10 -25.53 13.24
C SER A 358 -16.62 -25.23 13.48
N LYS A 359 -16.22 -25.20 14.76
CA LYS A 359 -14.79 -25.15 15.16
C LYS A 359 -14.50 -26.22 16.20
N MET A 360 -13.59 -27.13 15.87
CA MET A 360 -13.13 -28.19 16.77
C MET A 360 -11.61 -28.35 16.69
N ASN A 361 -10.95 -28.51 17.84
CA ASN A 361 -9.50 -28.73 17.94
C ASN A 361 -8.65 -27.68 17.16
N GLY A 362 -9.06 -26.41 17.20
CA GLY A 362 -8.39 -25.30 16.50
C GLY A 362 -8.66 -25.22 15.00
N LYS A 363 -9.37 -26.20 14.42
CA LYS A 363 -9.72 -26.26 13.01
C LYS A 363 -11.17 -25.84 12.79
N VAL A 364 -11.46 -25.26 11.63
CA VAL A 364 -12.73 -24.58 11.32
C VAL A 364 -13.32 -25.10 10.02
N GLY A 365 -14.57 -25.55 10.06
CA GLY A 365 -15.34 -26.02 8.92
C GLY A 365 -16.63 -25.23 8.75
N SER A 366 -17.15 -25.20 7.53
CA SER A 366 -18.37 -24.50 7.16
C SER A 366 -19.12 -25.32 6.12
N ALA A 367 -20.45 -25.40 6.23
CA ALA A 367 -21.26 -26.19 5.32
C ALA A 367 -22.64 -25.58 5.06
N PHE A 368 -23.22 -25.93 3.92
CA PHE A 368 -24.64 -25.71 3.67
C PHE A 368 -25.25 -26.86 2.87
N VAL A 369 -26.56 -27.02 3.00
CA VAL A 369 -27.33 -28.11 2.40
C VAL A 369 -28.59 -27.56 1.78
N LEU A 370 -28.85 -27.91 0.52
CA LEU A 370 -30.03 -27.50 -0.24
C LEU A 370 -31.06 -28.64 -0.27
N TYR A 371 -32.28 -28.32 0.11
CA TYR A 371 -33.44 -29.21 0.09
C TYR A 371 -34.52 -28.67 -0.85
N PHE A 372 -35.33 -29.57 -1.42
CA PHE A 372 -36.61 -29.26 -2.02
C PHE A 372 -37.67 -30.18 -1.40
N GLY A 373 -38.57 -29.61 -0.60
CA GLY A 373 -39.41 -30.42 0.29
C GLY A 373 -38.56 -31.16 1.34
N GLU A 374 -38.67 -32.48 1.41
CA GLU A 374 -37.90 -33.32 2.35
C GLU A 374 -36.64 -33.95 1.74
N ASP A 375 -36.44 -33.78 0.43
CA ASP A 375 -35.36 -34.40 -0.32
C ASP A 375 -34.12 -33.49 -0.36
N GLU A 376 -32.98 -34.05 0.02
CA GLU A 376 -31.66 -33.40 -0.07
C GLU A 376 -31.23 -33.37 -1.54
N ILE A 377 -31.11 -32.18 -2.12
CA ILE A 377 -30.68 -32.00 -3.50
C ILE A 377 -29.16 -32.00 -3.58
N ASP A 378 -28.53 -31.23 -2.71
CA ASP A 378 -27.09 -31.01 -2.76
C ASP A 378 -26.53 -30.57 -1.41
N SER A 379 -25.23 -30.78 -1.20
CA SER A 379 -24.54 -30.40 0.01
C SER A 379 -23.11 -29.97 -0.26
N PHE A 380 -22.68 -28.89 0.40
CA PHE A 380 -21.37 -28.29 0.18
C PHE A 380 -20.63 -28.12 1.50
N THR A 381 -19.33 -28.42 1.47
CA THR A 381 -18.47 -28.43 2.64
C THR A 381 -17.15 -27.73 2.35
N TYR A 382 -16.77 -26.80 3.22
CA TYR A 382 -15.60 -25.96 3.07
C TYR A 382 -14.75 -25.99 4.34
N ARG A 383 -13.44 -26.18 4.14
CA ARG A 383 -12.46 -26.07 5.22
C ARG A 383 -11.87 -24.67 5.22
N LEU A 384 -12.03 -23.96 6.33
CA LEU A 384 -11.52 -22.60 6.49
C LEU A 384 -10.15 -22.58 7.19
N SER A 385 -9.52 -21.42 7.31
CA SER A 385 -8.26 -21.30 8.05
C SER A 385 -8.44 -21.60 9.55
N ASP A 386 -7.39 -22.08 10.21
CA ASP A 386 -7.41 -22.41 11.65
C ASP A 386 -7.61 -21.16 12.54
N ASN A 387 -7.22 -20.01 12.00
CA ASN A 387 -7.38 -18.71 12.64
C ASN A 387 -8.82 -18.18 12.56
N SER A 388 -9.68 -18.76 11.71
CA SER A 388 -11.08 -18.33 11.57
C SER A 388 -11.87 -18.53 12.86
N SER A 389 -12.82 -17.65 13.14
CA SER A 389 -13.78 -17.82 14.24
C SER A 389 -15.00 -18.62 13.79
N VAL A 390 -15.76 -19.19 14.74
CA VAL A 390 -17.05 -19.84 14.46
C VAL A 390 -17.98 -18.87 13.74
N PHE A 391 -18.04 -17.61 14.19
CA PHE A 391 -18.84 -16.57 13.53
C PHE A 391 -18.47 -16.37 12.05
N MET A 392 -17.17 -16.38 11.71
CA MET A 392 -16.73 -16.27 10.31
C MET A 392 -17.19 -17.48 9.50
N ALA A 393 -17.14 -18.68 10.07
CA ALA A 393 -17.61 -19.90 9.40
C ALA A 393 -19.12 -19.87 9.11
N GLU A 394 -19.91 -19.36 10.04
CA GLU A 394 -21.36 -19.17 9.89
C GLU A 394 -21.69 -18.19 8.78
N VAL A 395 -21.08 -16.99 8.81
CA VAL A 395 -21.32 -15.96 7.81
C VAL A 395 -20.80 -16.40 6.43
N PHE A 396 -19.71 -17.17 6.39
CA PHE A 396 -19.19 -17.75 5.15
C PHE A 396 -20.17 -18.80 4.56
N ALA A 397 -20.74 -19.66 5.41
CA ALA A 397 -21.75 -20.64 4.99
C ALA A 397 -22.94 -19.94 4.32
N ILE A 398 -23.43 -18.86 4.94
CA ILE A 398 -24.51 -18.02 4.40
C ILE A 398 -24.12 -17.41 3.06
N ASN A 399 -22.93 -16.81 2.92
CA ASN A 399 -22.50 -16.22 1.64
C ASN A 399 -22.45 -17.28 0.53
N LYS A 400 -21.94 -18.49 0.82
CA LYS A 400 -21.84 -19.56 -0.18
C LYS A 400 -23.20 -20.15 -0.54
N ALA A 401 -24.11 -20.28 0.42
CA ALA A 401 -25.50 -20.62 0.15
C ALA A 401 -26.16 -19.62 -0.79
N ILE A 402 -25.96 -18.31 -0.57
CA ILE A 402 -26.49 -17.26 -1.44
C ILE A 402 -25.87 -17.31 -2.84
N ASP A 403 -24.56 -17.52 -2.93
CA ASP A 403 -23.88 -17.68 -4.22
C ASP A 403 -24.52 -18.82 -5.04
N GLU A 404 -24.83 -19.94 -4.39
CA GLU A 404 -25.48 -21.10 -5.03
C GLU A 404 -26.95 -20.83 -5.40
N ILE A 405 -27.71 -20.13 -4.55
CA ILE A 405 -29.09 -19.72 -4.83
C ILE A 405 -29.14 -18.83 -6.08
N ILE A 406 -28.22 -17.86 -6.17
CA ILE A 406 -28.11 -16.94 -7.31
C ILE A 406 -27.69 -17.71 -8.57
N LEU A 407 -26.71 -18.61 -8.44
CA LEU A 407 -26.23 -19.44 -9.57
C LEU A 407 -27.35 -20.29 -10.17
N ARG A 408 -28.19 -20.89 -9.32
CA ARG A 408 -29.33 -21.72 -9.73
C ARG A 408 -30.58 -20.91 -10.08
N ASN A 409 -30.55 -19.59 -9.90
CA ASN A 409 -31.65 -18.66 -10.16
C ASN A 409 -32.98 -19.13 -9.52
N LEU A 410 -32.94 -19.46 -8.23
CA LEU A 410 -34.12 -19.90 -7.47
C LEU A 410 -35.00 -18.71 -7.05
N ASP A 411 -36.29 -18.75 -7.38
CA ASP A 411 -37.21 -17.61 -7.16
C ASP A 411 -37.64 -17.42 -5.70
N TYR A 412 -37.81 -18.51 -4.94
CA TYR A 412 -38.25 -18.45 -3.55
C TYR A 412 -37.50 -19.49 -2.72
N VAL A 413 -36.69 -19.01 -1.77
CA VAL A 413 -35.85 -19.86 -0.92
C VAL A 413 -35.93 -19.43 0.53
N ASP A 414 -36.13 -20.37 1.43
CA ASP A 414 -35.93 -20.16 2.86
C ASP A 414 -34.48 -20.52 3.23
N LEU A 415 -33.72 -19.57 3.76
CA LEU A 415 -32.36 -19.80 4.27
C LEU A 415 -32.42 -19.89 5.80
N ILE A 416 -32.12 -21.07 6.33
CA ILE A 416 -32.22 -21.42 7.74
C ILE A 416 -30.82 -21.55 8.35
N THR A 417 -30.61 -20.86 9.48
CA THR A 417 -29.37 -20.91 10.27
C THR A 417 -29.70 -20.88 11.75
N ASP A 418 -28.91 -21.55 12.58
CA ASP A 418 -28.99 -21.42 14.03
C ASP A 418 -28.05 -20.33 14.60
N SER A 419 -27.23 -19.72 13.74
CA SER A 419 -26.32 -18.63 14.08
C SER A 419 -27.06 -17.30 14.22
N ARG A 420 -27.60 -17.07 15.42
CA ARG A 420 -28.25 -15.80 15.77
C ARG A 420 -27.31 -14.61 15.61
N SER A 421 -26.01 -14.80 15.87
CA SER A 421 -25.00 -13.74 15.72
C SER A 421 -24.80 -13.33 14.26
N ALA A 422 -24.79 -14.28 13.32
CA ALA A 422 -24.72 -14.00 11.89
C ALA A 422 -25.96 -13.24 11.39
N LEU A 423 -27.15 -13.65 11.84
CA LEU A 423 -28.41 -12.96 11.52
C LEU A 423 -28.46 -11.54 12.10
N MET A 424 -28.00 -11.34 13.34
CA MET A 424 -27.91 -10.00 13.94
C MET A 424 -26.95 -9.07 13.17
N ALA A 425 -25.86 -9.60 12.62
CA ALA A 425 -24.95 -8.81 11.77
C ALA A 425 -25.61 -8.37 10.46
N LEU A 426 -26.38 -9.26 9.82
CA LEU A 426 -27.16 -8.95 8.62
C LEU A 426 -28.33 -7.98 8.90
N ASP A 427 -28.88 -8.02 10.11
CA ASP A 427 -29.97 -7.14 10.55
C ASP A 427 -29.50 -5.73 10.96
N SER A 428 -28.23 -5.57 11.32
CA SER A 428 -27.68 -4.31 11.85
C SER A 428 -27.54 -3.21 10.80
N LEU A 429 -28.04 -2.00 11.08
CA LEU A 429 -27.81 -0.80 10.26
C LEU A 429 -26.41 -0.18 10.45
N ASN A 430 -25.70 -0.58 11.50
CA ASN A 430 -24.38 -0.06 11.85
C ASN A 430 -23.25 -1.08 11.56
N GLU A 431 -23.50 -2.05 10.68
CA GLU A 431 -22.49 -3.01 10.27
C GLU A 431 -21.44 -2.34 9.39
N LYS A 432 -20.17 -2.45 9.81
CA LYS A 432 -19.03 -1.80 9.15
C LYS A 432 -18.23 -2.79 8.31
N ARG A 433 -18.34 -4.08 8.58
CA ARG A 433 -17.53 -5.12 7.92
C ARG A 433 -17.93 -5.27 6.45
N VAL A 434 -16.96 -5.08 5.56
CA VAL A 434 -17.12 -5.17 4.10
C VAL A 434 -17.75 -6.49 3.68
N TYR A 435 -17.32 -7.60 4.29
CA TYR A 435 -17.81 -8.93 3.90
C TYR A 435 -19.31 -9.10 4.15
N VAL A 436 -19.80 -8.67 5.32
CA VAL A 436 -21.23 -8.74 5.67
C VAL A 436 -22.04 -7.81 4.77
N ASN A 437 -21.56 -6.58 4.54
CA ASN A 437 -22.23 -5.64 3.65
C ASN A 437 -22.24 -6.10 2.19
N ARG A 438 -21.23 -6.84 1.74
CA ARG A 438 -21.23 -7.49 0.42
C ARG A 438 -22.36 -8.51 0.29
N ILE A 439 -22.60 -9.31 1.34
CA ILE A 439 -23.72 -10.26 1.38
C ILE A 439 -25.05 -9.53 1.25
N LYS A 440 -25.24 -8.45 2.02
CA LYS A 440 -26.46 -7.62 1.94
C LYS A 440 -26.70 -7.08 0.53
N ARG A 441 -25.66 -6.56 -0.14
CA ARG A 441 -25.77 -6.07 -1.52
C ARG A 441 -26.15 -7.17 -2.50
N LYS A 442 -25.60 -8.39 -2.35
CA LYS A 442 -25.98 -9.54 -3.19
C LYS A 442 -27.47 -9.85 -3.05
N ILE A 443 -27.99 -9.84 -1.82
CA ILE A 443 -29.40 -10.11 -1.55
C ILE A 443 -30.30 -9.02 -2.14
N VAL A 444 -29.97 -7.74 -1.91
CA VAL A 444 -30.77 -6.60 -2.40
C VAL A 444 -30.80 -6.54 -3.94
N ASN A 445 -29.70 -6.93 -4.60
CA ASN A 445 -29.61 -6.91 -6.05
C ASN A 445 -30.15 -8.19 -6.72
N TYR A 446 -30.51 -9.21 -5.94
CA TYR A 446 -31.06 -10.45 -6.46
C TYR A 446 -32.57 -10.30 -6.73
N SER A 447 -33.03 -10.79 -7.88
CA SER A 447 -34.44 -10.69 -8.28
C SER A 447 -35.37 -11.67 -7.55
N GLY A 448 -34.83 -12.79 -7.06
CA GLY A 448 -35.58 -13.78 -6.28
C GLY A 448 -35.70 -13.40 -4.80
N LYS A 449 -36.60 -14.07 -4.08
CA LYS A 449 -36.88 -13.82 -2.67
C LYS A 449 -36.19 -14.84 -1.76
N ILE A 450 -35.26 -14.36 -0.94
CA ILE A 450 -34.56 -15.16 0.08
C ILE A 450 -35.09 -14.76 1.46
N ASN A 451 -35.78 -15.67 2.15
CA ASN A 451 -36.25 -15.42 3.51
C ASN A 451 -35.29 -16.03 4.53
N PHE A 452 -34.73 -15.20 5.41
CA PHE A 452 -33.87 -15.69 6.48
C PHE A 452 -34.71 -16.17 7.66
N LYS A 453 -34.45 -17.38 8.13
CA LYS A 453 -35.14 -17.98 9.27
C LYS A 453 -34.14 -18.47 10.31
N TRP A 454 -34.36 -18.09 11.56
CA TRP A 454 -33.57 -18.59 12.68
C TRP A 454 -34.19 -19.86 13.26
N VAL A 455 -33.38 -20.90 13.40
CA VAL A 455 -33.74 -22.15 14.10
C VAL A 455 -32.92 -22.28 15.38
N ARG A 456 -33.47 -22.94 16.40
CA ARG A 456 -32.73 -23.19 17.64
C ARG A 456 -31.77 -24.35 17.44
N ALA A 457 -30.49 -24.14 17.76
CA ALA A 457 -29.48 -25.18 17.79
C ALA A 457 -29.95 -26.41 18.60
N HIS A 458 -29.59 -27.61 18.12
CA HIS A 458 -29.84 -28.90 18.79
C HIS A 458 -31.31 -29.26 19.06
N LYS A 459 -32.26 -28.72 18.29
CA LYS A 459 -33.70 -29.04 18.40
C LYS A 459 -34.24 -30.02 17.34
N GLY A 460 -33.38 -30.78 16.65
CA GLY A 460 -33.83 -31.96 15.90
C GLY A 460 -34.40 -31.74 14.50
N THR A 461 -34.21 -30.58 13.85
CA THR A 461 -34.60 -30.44 12.44
C THR A 461 -33.57 -31.13 11.56
N LYS A 462 -34.01 -32.15 10.79
CA LYS A 462 -33.17 -32.98 9.90
C LYS A 462 -32.14 -32.18 9.10
N GLY A 463 -32.54 -31.04 8.52
CA GLY A 463 -31.64 -30.17 7.74
C GLY A 463 -30.55 -29.45 8.56
N ASN A 464 -30.86 -28.97 9.77
CA ASN A 464 -29.87 -28.30 10.63
C ASN A 464 -28.84 -29.30 11.17
N GLU A 465 -29.29 -30.48 11.60
CA GLU A 465 -28.38 -31.54 12.05
C GLU A 465 -27.46 -32.03 10.92
N ARG A 466 -28.00 -32.08 9.70
CA ARG A 466 -27.23 -32.42 8.51
C ARG A 466 -26.15 -31.36 8.22
N ALA A 467 -26.49 -30.08 8.29
CA ALA A 467 -25.52 -28.99 8.10
C ALA A 467 -24.42 -29.02 9.17
N ASP A 468 -24.78 -29.20 10.45
CA ASP A 468 -23.82 -29.32 11.58
C ASP A 468 -22.88 -30.52 11.41
N TYR A 469 -23.43 -31.68 11.04
CA TYR A 469 -22.63 -32.87 10.74
C TYR A 469 -21.61 -32.62 9.61
N LEU A 470 -22.06 -31.96 8.53
CA LEU A 470 -21.21 -31.66 7.38
C LEU A 470 -20.15 -30.59 7.68
N ALA A 471 -20.47 -29.59 8.51
CA ALA A 471 -19.50 -28.59 8.95
C ALA A 471 -18.40 -29.22 9.81
N LYS A 472 -18.76 -30.19 10.67
CA LYS A 472 -17.79 -30.99 11.44
C LYS A 472 -16.93 -31.89 10.57
N LEU A 473 -17.49 -32.55 9.56
CA LEU A 473 -16.71 -33.33 8.59
C LEU A 473 -15.75 -32.46 7.77
N ALA A 474 -16.16 -31.24 7.42
CA ALA A 474 -15.35 -30.33 6.62
C ALA A 474 -13.99 -30.00 7.28
N ILE A 475 -13.91 -30.07 8.62
CA ILE A 475 -12.69 -29.83 9.41
C ILE A 475 -11.53 -30.77 9.00
N GLU A 476 -11.84 -31.97 8.53
CA GLU A 476 -10.85 -33.00 8.21
C GLU A 476 -10.28 -32.91 6.79
N LYS A 477 -10.82 -32.02 5.93
CA LYS A 477 -10.31 -31.83 4.56
C LYS A 477 -8.88 -31.25 4.57
N GLN A 478 -8.06 -31.71 3.62
CA GLN A 478 -6.67 -31.24 3.43
C GLN A 478 -6.58 -29.90 2.72
N GLU A 479 -7.54 -29.57 1.86
CA GLU A 479 -7.58 -28.32 1.12
C GLU A 479 -8.16 -27.21 2.00
N ILE A 480 -7.38 -26.16 2.27
CA ILE A 480 -7.76 -25.06 3.15
C ILE A 480 -8.08 -23.83 2.31
N LEU A 481 -9.29 -23.30 2.47
CA LEU A 481 -9.63 -21.96 1.99
C LEU A 481 -9.10 -20.93 2.99
N PHE A 482 -8.13 -20.15 2.53
CA PHE A 482 -7.52 -19.09 3.33
C PHE A 482 -8.48 -17.91 3.49
N ILE A 483 -9.09 -17.83 4.67
CA ILE A 483 -9.82 -16.68 5.18
C ILE A 483 -8.93 -16.06 6.26
N SER A 484 -8.58 -14.78 6.16
CA SER A 484 -7.74 -14.10 7.17
C SER A 484 -8.57 -13.25 8.09
#